data_AF-A0A7C5RUA9-F1
#
_entry.id   AF-A0A7C5RUA9-F1
#
_cell.length_a   1.000
_cell.length_b   1.000
_cell.length_c   1.000
_cell.angle_alpha   90.00
_cell.angle_beta   90.00
_cell.angle_gamma   90.00
#
_symmetry.space_group_name_H-M   'P 1'
#
loop_
_entity.id
_entity.type
_entity.pdbx_description
1 polymer ?
#
loop_
_entity_poly.entity_id
_entity_poly.type
_entity_poly.pdbx_seq_one_letter_code
_entity_poly.pdbx_strand_id
1 'polypeptide(L)' 'MPFTIEDFEDLLRLLELHPEWRGQLRRLLLTEELLTVPERLSRLEQFLLERARQDDERGAQLGALIEAVRDNSGQIR' A
#
# COMPACT_ATOMS: atom_id res chain seq x y z
N MET A 1 25.53 -33.62 10.82
CA MET A 1 26.51 -32.78 10.08
C MET A 1 26.31 -31.34 10.52
N PRO A 2 27.32 -30.63 11.04
CA PRO A 2 27.20 -29.20 11.30
C PRO A 2 27.06 -28.47 9.96
N PHE A 3 26.13 -27.53 9.89
CA PHE A 3 25.83 -26.73 8.69
C PHE A 3 26.95 -25.71 8.49
N THR A 4 28.01 -26.08 7.77
CA THR A 4 29.10 -25.15 7.42
C THR A 4 28.71 -24.41 6.15
N ILE A 5 28.15 -23.22 6.31
CA ILE A 5 27.99 -22.26 5.21
C ILE A 5 29.41 -21.74 4.92
N GLU A 6 30.01 -22.13 3.81
CA GLU A 6 31.33 -21.60 3.42
C GLU A 6 31.21 -20.14 3.00
N ASP A 7 30.15 -19.78 2.27
CA ASP A 7 29.86 -18.41 1.85
C ASP A 7 28.35 -18.07 1.85
N PHE A 8 28.04 -16.79 2.04
CA PHE A 8 26.65 -16.27 2.04
C PHE A 8 25.89 -16.55 0.73
N GLU A 9 26.60 -16.65 -0.41
CA GLU A 9 26.01 -17.03 -1.69
C GLU A 9 25.44 -18.45 -1.70
N ASP A 10 26.07 -19.41 -1.00
CA ASP A 10 25.56 -20.77 -0.94
C ASP A 10 24.29 -20.87 -0.09
N LEU A 11 24.20 -20.05 0.96
CA LEU A 11 22.95 -19.89 1.71
C LEU A 11 21.83 -19.35 0.79
N LEU A 12 22.11 -18.35 -0.04
CA LEU A 12 21.13 -17.81 -0.98
C LEU A 12 20.68 -18.86 -2.01
N ARG A 13 21.61 -19.63 -2.58
CA ARG A 13 21.29 -20.73 -3.51
C ARG A 13 20.41 -21.80 -2.87
N LEU A 14 20.71 -22.16 -1.61
CA LEU A 14 19.90 -23.12 -0.85
C LEU A 14 18.50 -22.59 -0.53
N LEU A 15 18.40 -21.29 -0.20
CA LEU A 15 17.10 -20.62 -0.04
C LEU A 15 16.33 -20.56 -1.36
N GLU A 16 17.02 -20.45 -2.50
CA GLU A 16 16.38 -20.49 -3.81
C GLU A 16 15.76 -21.86 -4.10
N LEU A 17 16.50 -22.94 -3.82
CA LEU A 17 16.06 -24.33 -3.96
C LEU A 17 14.92 -24.70 -3.00
N HIS A 18 14.89 -24.12 -1.80
CA HIS A 18 13.91 -24.41 -0.75
C HIS A 18 13.07 -23.16 -0.38
N PRO A 19 11.98 -22.86 -1.11
CA PRO A 19 11.15 -21.69 -0.84
C PRO A 19 10.52 -21.68 0.57
N GLU A 20 10.30 -22.85 1.16
CA GLU A 20 9.83 -23.02 2.53
C GLU A 20 10.81 -22.42 3.57
N TRP A 21 12.11 -22.50 3.30
CA TRP A 21 13.14 -21.92 4.18
C TRP A 21 13.16 -20.41 4.10
N ARG A 22 12.84 -19.81 2.95
CA ARG A 22 12.67 -18.35 2.84
C ARG A 22 11.58 -17.85 3.79
N GLY A 23 10.49 -18.61 3.93
CA GLY A 23 9.39 -18.27 4.85
C GLY A 23 9.76 -18.39 6.32
N GLN A 24 10.65 -19.33 6.67
CA GLN A 24 11.17 -19.48 8.03
C GLN A 24 12.23 -18.41 8.35
N LEU A 25 13.18 -18.19 7.43
CA LEU A 25 14.21 -17.16 7.55
C LEU A 25 13.60 -15.76 7.63
N ARG A 26 12.57 -15.48 6.82
CA ARG A 26 11.78 -14.24 6.92
C ARG A 26 11.20 -14.07 8.32
N ARG A 27 10.65 -15.12 8.94
CA ARG A 27 10.11 -15.05 10.30
C ARG A 27 11.17 -14.86 11.39
N LEU A 28 12.40 -15.33 11.15
CA LEU A 28 13.52 -15.14 12.07
C LEU A 28 14.17 -13.76 11.94
N LEU A 29 14.23 -13.21 10.72
CA LEU A 29 14.86 -11.92 10.42
C LEU A 29 13.89 -10.73 10.52
N LEU A 30 12.63 -10.92 10.14
CA LEU A 30 11.61 -9.89 10.34
C LEU A 30 11.08 -10.04 11.76
N THR A 31 11.55 -9.15 12.62
CA THR A 31 10.90 -8.84 13.90
C THR A 31 9.43 -8.48 13.68
N GLU A 32 8.60 -8.62 14.72
CA GLU A 32 7.15 -8.34 14.65
C GLU A 32 6.85 -6.98 13.98
N GLU A 33 7.68 -5.97 14.23
CA GLU A 33 7.52 -4.65 13.61
C GLU A 33 7.60 -4.67 12.08
N LEU A 34 8.54 -5.41 11.48
CA LEU A 34 8.69 -5.51 10.03
C LEU A 34 7.55 -6.31 9.38
N LEU A 35 6.98 -7.28 10.11
CA LEU A 35 5.80 -8.03 9.65
C LEU A 35 4.53 -7.16 9.64
N THR A 36 4.45 -6.13 10.47
CA THR A 36 3.31 -5.18 10.44
C THR A 36 3.41 -4.14 9.33
N VAL A 37 4.57 -3.95 8.69
CA VAL A 37 4.77 -2.91 7.67
C VAL A 37 3.87 -3.13 6.44
N PRO A 38 3.78 -4.33 5.84
CA PRO A 38 2.88 -4.56 4.72
C PRO A 38 1.41 -4.29 5.07
N GLU A 39 0.97 -4.68 6.26
CA GLU A 39 -0.41 -4.46 6.70
C GLU A 39 -0.71 -2.96 6.92
N ARG A 40 0.23 -2.22 7.54
CA ARG A 40 0.13 -0.77 7.69
C ARG A 40 0.13 -0.06 6.34
N LEU A 41 0.93 -0.54 5.39
CA LEU A 41 0.97 0.00 4.03
C LEU A 41 -0.35 -0.24 3.29
N SER A 42 -0.90 -1.45 3.32
CA SER A 42 -2.21 -1.73 2.71
C SER A 42 -3.33 -0.89 3.33
N ARG A 43 -3.29 -0.65 4.65
CA ARG A 43 -4.25 0.25 5.32
C ARG A 43 -4.09 1.70 4.87
N LEU A 44 -2.86 2.17 4.69
CA LEU A 44 -2.57 3.50 4.15
C LEU A 44 -3.07 3.64 2.70
N GLU A 45 -2.84 2.64 1.85
CA GLU A 45 -3.33 2.62 0.47
C GLU A 45 -4.86 2.71 0.41
N GLN A 46 -5.56 1.94 1.24
CA GLN A 46 -7.02 2.00 1.35
C GLN A 46 -7.51 3.39 1.77
N PHE A 47 -6.89 3.97 2.81
CA PHE A 47 -7.23 5.30 3.28
C PHE A 47 -7.03 6.37 2.19
N LEU A 48 -5.94 6.29 1.42
CA LEU A 48 -5.66 7.23 0.34
C LEU A 48 -6.68 7.11 -0.81
N LEU A 49 -7.08 5.88 -1.17
CA LEU A 49 -8.11 5.64 -2.18
C LEU A 49 -9.48 6.20 -1.75
N GLU A 50 -9.86 6.02 -0.49
CA GLU A 50 -11.10 6.59 0.06
C GLU A 50 -11.07 8.12 0.05
N ARG A 51 -9.94 8.72 0.44
CA ARG A 51 -9.75 10.17 0.40
C ARG A 51 -9.83 10.72 -1.02
N ALA A 52 -9.17 10.08 -1.97
CA ALA A 52 -9.23 10.48 -3.38
C ALA A 52 -10.67 10.48 -3.90
N ARG A 53 -11.46 9.43 -3.59
CA ARG A 53 -12.89 9.38 -3.96
C ARG A 53 -13.69 10.51 -3.35
N GLN A 54 -13.49 10.80 -2.06
CA GLN A 54 -14.20 11.89 -1.39
C GLN A 54 -13.87 13.25 -2.01
N ASP A 55 -12.62 13.45 -2.40
CA ASP A 55 -12.19 14.71 -2.99
C ASP A 55 -12.75 14.87 -4.42
N ASP A 56 -12.82 13.79 -5.20
CA ASP A 56 -13.50 13.78 -6.50
C ASP A 56 -15.00 14.11 -6.37
N GLU A 57 -15.69 13.49 -5.41
CA GLU A 57 -17.11 13.75 -5.13
C GLU A 57 -17.36 15.20 -4.72
N ARG A 58 -16.50 15.76 -3.84
CA ARG A 58 -16.57 17.17 -3.45
C ARG A 58 -16.30 18.10 -4.64
N GLY A 59 -15.34 17.75 -5.48
CA GLY A 59 -15.05 18.50 -6.72
C GLY A 59 -16.27 18.54 -7.64
N ALA A 60 -16.94 17.40 -7.83
CA ALA A 60 -18.16 17.32 -8.62
C ALA A 60 -19.31 18.16 -8.01
N GLN A 61 -19.50 18.12 -6.69
CA GLN A 61 -20.50 18.93 -5.99
C GLN A 61 -20.23 20.43 -6.13
N LEU A 62 -18.98 20.86 -5.97
CA LEU A 62 -18.57 22.26 -6.16
C LEU A 62 -18.82 22.71 -7.60
N GLY A 63 -18.48 21.87 -8.58
CA GLY A 63 -18.77 22.14 -10.00
C GLY A 63 -20.26 22.34 -10.26
N ALA A 64 -21.10 21.45 -9.73
CA ALA A 64 -22.55 21.55 -9.86
C ALA A 64 -23.11 22.83 -9.20
N LEU A 65 -22.58 23.22 -8.02
CA LEU A 65 -22.98 24.46 -7.35
C LEU A 65 -22.58 25.70 -8.16
N ILE A 66 -21.37 25.71 -8.73
CA ILE A 66 -20.89 26.81 -9.58
C ILE A 66 -21.80 26.98 -10.80
N GLU A 67 -22.19 25.88 -11.46
CA GLU A 67 -23.14 25.93 -12.58
C GLU A 67 -24.51 26.46 -12.14
N ALA A 68 -25.06 25.94 -11.04
CA ALA A 68 -26.35 26.40 -10.52
C ALA A 68 -26.36 27.90 -10.17
N VAL A 69 -25.27 28.42 -9.59
CA VAL A 69 -25.12 29.85 -9.27
C VAL A 69 -25.02 30.70 -10.55
N ARG A 70 -24.28 30.21 -11.56
CA ARG A 70 -24.16 30.88 -12.87
C ARG A 70 -25.54 30.98 -13.55
N ASP A 71 -26.28 29.89 -13.58
CA ASP A 71 -27.62 29.84 -14.20
C ASP A 71 -28.60 30.79 -13.50
N ASN A 72 -28.59 30.80 -12.16
CA ASN A 72 -29.42 31.72 -11.37
C ASN A 72 -29.07 33.19 -11.66
N SER A 73 -27.78 33.51 -11.72
CA SER A 73 -27.31 34.87 -12.03
C SER A 73 -27.67 35.31 -13.45
N GLY A 74 -27.72 34.38 -14.41
CA GLY A 74 -28.14 34.63 -15.79
C GLY A 74 -29.64 34.86 -15.94
N GLN A 75 -30.47 34.31 -15.05
CA GLN A 75 -31.93 34.50 -15.03
C GLN A 75 -32.37 35.83 -14.40
N ILE A 76 -31.51 36.46 -13.58
CA ILE A 76 -31.82 37.71 -12.86
C ILE A 76 -31.54 38.97 -13.71
N ARG A 77 -30.86 38.84 -14.86
CA ARG A 77 -30.52 39.95 -15.77
C ARG A 77 -31.49 40.01 -16.95
#